data_AF-A0A821J1U5-F1
#
_entry.id   AF-A0A821J1U5-F1
#
_cell.length_a   1.000
_cell.length_b   1.000
_cell.length_c   1.000
_cell.angle_alpha   90.00
_cell.angle_beta   90.00
_cell.angle_gamma   90.00
#
_symmetry.space_group_name_H-M   'P 1'
#
loop_
_entity.id
_entity.type
_entity.pdbx_description
1 polymer ?
#
loop_
_entity_poly.entity_id
_entity_poly.type
_entity_poly.pdbx_seq_one_letter_code
_entity_poly.pdbx_strand_id
1 'polypeptide(L)' 'MPRDPLLERHVGDLGNIETNADGRAYAGLVDRIISLRSNDTRNVIGLPLMIHNLTDDGGHTG' A
#
# COMPACT_ATOMS: atom_id res chain seq x y z
N MET A 1 0.38 -10.98 -5.03
CA MET A 1 1.36 -10.04 -5.61
C MET A 1 2.76 -10.61 -5.39
N PRO A 2 3.72 -10.46 -6.32
CA PRO A 2 5.07 -10.95 -6.10
C PRO A 2 5.71 -10.19 -4.92
N ARG A 3 6.37 -10.92 -4.01
CA ARG A 3 7.33 -10.30 -3.07
C ARG A 3 8.59 -10.00 -3.84
N ASP A 4 9.06 -8.76 -3.79
CA ASP A 4 10.45 -8.48 -4.15
C ASP A 4 11.30 -9.02 -3.00
N PRO A 5 12.17 -10.02 -3.23
CA PRO A 5 12.92 -10.67 -2.15
C PRO A 5 13.92 -9.76 -1.45
N LEU A 6 14.17 -8.55 -1.95
CA LEU A 6 14.99 -7.52 -1.30
C LEU A 6 14.17 -6.51 -0.48
N LEU A 7 12.84 -6.61 -0.50
CA LEU A 7 11.91 -5.71 0.18
C LEU A 7 11.19 -6.44 1.30
N GLU A 8 11.26 -5.89 2.51
CA GLU A 8 10.56 -6.42 3.69
C GLU A 8 9.03 -6.33 3.59
N ARG A 9 8.48 -5.62 2.59
CA ARG A 9 7.03 -5.50 2.31
C ARG A 9 6.69 -5.77 0.85
N HIS A 10 5.44 -6.14 0.53
CA HIS A 10 5.01 -6.20 -0.87
C HIS A 10 4.97 -4.80 -1.47
N VAL A 11 5.15 -4.71 -2.79
CA VAL A 11 5.13 -3.44 -3.55
C VAL A 11 3.89 -2.60 -3.23
N GLY A 12 2.72 -3.24 -3.18
CA GLY A 12 1.43 -2.58 -2.94
C GLY A 12 1.07 -2.35 -1.47
N ASP A 13 1.92 -2.75 -0.51
CA ASP A 13 1.64 -2.55 0.91
C ASP A 13 1.83 -1.06 1.27
N LEU A 14 0.73 -0.33 1.41
CA LEU A 14 0.73 1.10 1.77
C LEU A 14 0.35 1.35 3.23
N GLY A 15 0.02 0.29 3.98
CA GLY A 15 -0.35 0.35 5.39
C GLY A 15 -1.76 0.89 5.63
N ASN A 16 -1.94 1.56 6.77
CA ASN A 16 -3.24 2.05 7.25
C ASN A 16 -3.50 3.52 6.86
N ILE A 17 -4.78 3.87 6.76
CA ILE A 17 -5.26 5.25 6.74
C ILE A 17 -6.07 5.52 8.02
N GLU A 18 -5.97 6.73 8.56
CA GLU A 18 -6.74 7.14 9.73
C GLU A 18 -8.03 7.84 9.31
N THR A 19 -9.14 7.45 9.95
CA THR A 19 -10.43 8.12 9.80
C THR A 19 -10.66 9.08 10.96
N ASN A 20 -11.32 10.20 10.68
CA ASN A 20 -11.80 11.12 11.71
C ASN A 20 -13.09 10.58 12.38
N ALA A 21 -13.63 11.34 13.34
CA ALA A 21 -14.86 10.98 14.05
C ALA A 21 -16.10 10.80 13.15
N ASP A 22 -16.08 11.34 11.93
CA ASP A 22 -17.15 11.21 10.94
C ASP A 22 -16.92 10.02 9.98
N GLY A 23 -15.88 9.22 10.20
CA GLY A 23 -15.51 8.11 9.30
C GLY A 23 -14.85 8.55 7.99
N ARG A 24 -14.33 9.78 7.91
CA ARG A 24 -13.67 10.32 6.71
C ARG A 24 -12.16 10.24 6.87
N ALA A 25 -11.45 9.80 5.84
CA ALA A 25 -10.00 9.81 5.78
C ALA A 25 -9.51 10.80 4.72
N TYR A 26 -8.51 11.61 5.09
CA TYR A 26 -7.73 12.42 4.16
C TYR A 26 -6.29 11.94 4.24
N ALA A 27 -5.81 11.30 3.17
CA ALA A 27 -4.49 10.68 3.16
C ALA A 27 -3.59 11.30 2.09
N GLY A 28 -2.34 11.56 2.47
CA GLY A 28 -1.26 11.92 1.58
C GLY A 28 0.01 11.19 2.03
N LEU A 29 0.64 10.46 1.12
CA LEU A 29 1.85 9.68 1.41
C LEU A 29 2.85 9.83 0.27
N VAL A 30 4.13 9.70 0.61
CA VAL A 30 5.22 9.60 -0.37
C VAL A 30 5.83 8.22 -0.20
N ASP A 31 5.82 7.44 -1.27
CA ASP A 31 6.42 6.11 -1.30
C ASP A 31 7.55 6.03 -2.34
N ARG A 32 8.55 5.20 -2.07
CA ARG A 32 9.72 5.00 -2.95
C ARG A 32 9.71 3.66 -3.67
N ILE A 33 8.72 2.81 -3.42
CA ILE A 33 8.68 1.43 -3.91
C ILE A 33 7.69 1.28 -5.06
N ILE A 34 6.47 1.79 -4.92
CA ILE A 34 5.53 1.83 -6.05
C ILE A 34 6.11 2.68 -7.19
N SER A 35 5.79 2.30 -8.41
CA SER A 35 6.26 3.00 -9.61
C SER A 35 5.09 3.31 -10.53
N LEU A 36 5.22 4.39 -11.31
CA LEU A 36 4.30 4.74 -12.39
C LEU A 36 4.97 4.59 -13.77
N ARG A 37 6.22 4.10 -13.81
CA ARG A 37 6.99 3.95 -15.05
C ARG A 37 6.58 2.65 -15.74
N SER A 38 6.20 2.72 -17.01
CA SER A 38 5.66 1.57 -17.76
C SER A 38 6.62 0.39 -17.91
N ASN A 39 7.93 0.62 -17.77
CA ASN A 39 8.98 -0.40 -17.89
C ASN A 39 9.50 -0.92 -16.54
N ASP A 40 8.91 -0.52 -15.41
CA ASP A 40 9.26 -0.98 -14.07
C ASP A 40 8.33 -2.13 -13.67
N THR A 41 8.87 -3.19 -13.07
CA THR A 41 8.09 -4.34 -12.59
C THR A 41 7.17 -3.97 -11.43
N ARG A 42 7.43 -2.83 -10.77
CA ARG A 42 6.62 -2.26 -9.67
C ARG A 42 5.56 -1.27 -10.16
N ASN A 43 5.32 -1.20 -11.47
CA ASN A 43 4.33 -0.31 -12.06
C ASN A 43 2.91 -0.64 -11.53
N VAL A 44 2.24 0.35 -10.95
CA VAL A 44 0.88 0.20 -10.39
C VAL A 44 -0.22 0.75 -11.30
N ILE A 45 0.12 1.32 -12.46
CA ILE A 45 -0.89 1.85 -13.39
C ILE A 45 -1.80 0.72 -13.91
N GLY A 46 -3.11 0.94 -13.78
CA GLY A 46 -4.14 -0.03 -14.19
C GLY A 46 -4.48 -1.09 -13.15
N LEU A 47 -3.83 -1.08 -11.97
CA LEU A 47 -4.13 -1.96 -10.85
C LEU A 47 -5.12 -1.31 -9.87
N PRO A 48 -5.91 -2.11 -9.11
CA PRO A 48 -6.85 -1.57 -8.14
C PRO A 48 -6.16 -1.01 -6.90
N LEU A 49 -6.73 0.06 -6.35
CA LEU A 49 -6.49 0.54 -4.99
C LEU A 49 -7.62 0.04 -4.09
N MET A 50 -7.30 -0.60 -2.97
CA MET A 50 -8.29 -1.18 -2.05
C MET A 50 -8.22 -0.54 -0.67
N ILE A 51 -9.38 -0.34 -0.05
CA ILE A 51 -9.53 0.05 1.35
C ILE A 51 -10.19 -1.12 2.07
N HIS A 52 -9.62 -1.54 3.20
CA HIS A 52 -10.12 -2.66 4.01
C HIS A 52 -10.86 -2.16 5.26
N ASN A 53 -11.75 -3.00 5.78
CA ASN A 53 -12.54 -2.72 6.98
C ASN A 53 -11.75 -2.92 8.29
N LEU A 54 -10.69 -3.72 8.24
CA LEU A 54 -9.85 -4.03 9.40
C LEU A 54 -8.49 -3.37 9.24
N THR A 55 -7.86 -3.06 10.37
CA THR A 55 -6.49 -2.55 10.45
C THR A 55 -5.50 -3.56 9.89
N ASP A 56 -4.57 -3.09 9.06
CA ASP A 56 -3.39 -3.83 8.63
C ASP A 56 -2.38 -3.93 9.79
N ASP A 57 -1.91 -5.13 10.10
CA ASP A 57 -0.92 -5.40 11.15
C ASP A 57 0.54 -5.19 10.69
N GLY A 58 0.75 -4.86 9.41
CA GLY A 58 2.08 -4.64 8.84
C GLY A 58 2.91 -5.93 8.72
N GLY A 59 2.27 -7.10 8.72
CA GLY A 59 2.95 -8.39 8.63
C GLY A 59 3.49 -8.92 9.95
N HIS A 60 3.10 -8.32 11.09
CA HIS A 60 3.46 -8.81 12.41
C HIS A 60 2.49 -9.90 12.83
N THR A 61 2.98 -11.13 13.00
CA THR A 61 2.23 -12.16 13.70
C THR A 61 2.31 -11.88 15.20
N GLY A 62 1.19 -11.51 15.82
CA GLY A 62 1.05 -11.55 17.28
C GLY A 62 1.22 -12.94 17.84
#